data_AF-A0A1S3TQJ2-F1
#
_entry.id   AF-A0A1S3TQJ2-F1
#
_cell.length_a   1.000
_cell.length_b   1.000
_cell.length_c   1.000
_cell.angle_alpha   90.00
_cell.angle_beta   90.00
_cell.angle_gamma   90.00
#
_symmetry.space_group_name_H-M   'P 1'
#
loop_
_entity.id
_entity.type
_entity.pdbx_description
1 polymer ?
#
loop_
_entity_poly.entity_id
_entity_poly.type
_entity_poly.pdbx_seq_one_letter_code
_entity_poly.pdbx_strand_id
1 'polypeptide(L)'
;MSNFSSWFFRLRYSSSKLFYRYRTLHNKYEPTVFNNHSSRNARSTSLLPFALALSAGSFALHPHFSPSFCDSDRGVNVGGKGSTQYVVKGSQKEFPRELLEELKIICQDNISVDYDERYIHGKPQNSFHKAVNIPDVIVYPRSEEEVSKVVNLCNIHKVPIVPYGGATSIEGHTLSPHGGVCIDMSLMKTVKALHVDDMDVVVEPGIGWMELNEYLEPYGLFFPLDPGPGASIGGMCATRCSGSLAVRYGTMRDNVISLKVVLANGDIVKTASRARKSAAGYDLTRLMIGSEGTLGLITEVTLRLQKIPQHSVVAMCNFPSVKDAADVAIATMRSGVQVSRVELLDEVQVKAINIANGKNLPESPTLMFEFIGTEAYAREQTQIVRKIVSEHNGSDFVFAEEPEAKKELWKVRKEALWACFAMEPNLEAMISDVCVPLSHLGDLISRSKKELDASPLVCTVIAHAGDGNFHTVILFDPSQEEHRREAERLNQFMVHAALSLEGTCTGEHGVGTGKMKYLEEELGVEALRTMKKIKSVLDPNNIMNPGKLIPPHVCF
;
A
#
# COMPACT_ATOMS: atom_id res chain seq x y z
N MET A 1 -28.94 9.88 16.38
CA MET A 1 -29.63 9.68 15.09
C MET A 1 -29.74 11.01 14.36
N SER A 2 -28.74 11.35 13.53
CA SER A 2 -28.75 12.27 12.38
C SER A 2 -27.31 12.77 12.16
N ASN A 3 -26.49 11.97 11.45
CA ASN A 3 -25.26 12.45 10.76
C ASN A 3 -24.56 11.37 9.89
N PHE A 4 -25.22 10.26 9.55
CA PHE A 4 -24.65 9.21 8.70
C PHE A 4 -25.15 9.19 7.23
N SER A 5 -25.93 10.19 6.79
CA SER A 5 -26.57 10.16 5.46
C SER A 5 -25.95 11.06 4.38
N SER A 6 -24.86 11.78 4.63
CA SER A 6 -24.31 12.72 3.63
C SER A 6 -23.35 12.06 2.62
N TRP A 7 -22.82 10.88 2.91
CA TRP A 7 -21.82 10.23 2.04
C TRP A 7 -22.46 9.44 0.87
N PHE A 8 -23.62 8.83 1.07
CA PHE A 8 -24.31 8.03 0.05
C PHE A 8 -25.09 8.84 -1.00
N PHE A 9 -25.31 10.14 -0.79
CA PHE A 9 -26.16 10.96 -1.68
C PHE A 9 -25.41 11.69 -2.82
N ARG A 10 -24.07 11.68 -2.84
CA ARG A 10 -23.28 12.33 -3.90
C ARG A 10 -22.90 11.43 -5.09
N LEU A 11 -23.33 10.17 -5.11
CA LEU A 11 -23.05 9.20 -6.19
C LEU A 11 -24.21 9.02 -7.21
N ARG A 12 -25.25 9.86 -7.17
CA ARG A 12 -26.34 9.82 -8.15
C ARG A 12 -26.79 11.22 -8.55
N TYR A 13 -26.06 11.89 -9.43
CA TYR A 13 -26.61 12.81 -10.45
C TYR A 13 -25.45 13.39 -11.29
N SER A 14 -25.01 12.69 -12.34
CA SER A 14 -24.53 13.32 -13.58
C SER A 14 -24.13 12.24 -14.59
N SER A 15 -25.11 11.63 -15.25
CA SER A 15 -24.88 10.96 -16.54
C SER A 15 -26.23 10.64 -17.17
N SER A 16 -26.89 11.65 -17.72
CA SER A 16 -27.88 11.40 -18.75
C SER A 16 -27.73 12.44 -19.86
N LYS A 17 -27.64 11.90 -21.09
CA LYS A 17 -27.59 12.57 -22.39
C LYS A 17 -26.21 13.09 -22.80
N LEU A 18 -25.53 12.34 -23.68
CA LEU A 18 -25.18 12.82 -25.03
C LEU A 18 -24.66 11.66 -25.92
N PHE A 19 -25.47 11.37 -26.95
CA PHE A 19 -25.17 10.85 -28.30
C PHE A 19 -24.67 9.42 -28.60
N TYR A 20 -25.64 8.65 -29.08
CA TYR A 20 -25.63 7.90 -30.34
C TYR A 20 -24.78 8.53 -31.47
N ARG A 21 -23.84 7.76 -32.02
CA ARG A 21 -23.57 7.47 -33.46
C ARG A 21 -22.13 7.01 -33.62
N TYR A 22 -21.91 5.77 -34.02
CA TYR A 22 -21.41 5.42 -35.36
C TYR A 22 -21.37 3.90 -35.50
N ARG A 23 -22.03 3.42 -36.57
CA ARG A 23 -22.11 2.03 -36.99
C ARG A 23 -21.19 1.87 -38.20
N THR A 24 -20.52 0.72 -38.26
CA THR A 24 -19.99 0.04 -39.46
C THR A 24 -18.92 0.76 -40.29
N LEU A 25 -17.74 0.14 -40.37
CA LEU A 25 -17.07 -0.17 -41.64
C LEU A 25 -16.19 -1.42 -41.47
N HIS A 26 -16.52 -2.47 -42.24
CA HIS A 26 -15.73 -3.66 -42.49
C HIS A 26 -14.54 -3.33 -43.40
N ASN A 27 -13.36 -3.91 -43.14
CA ASN A 27 -12.44 -4.50 -44.13
C ASN A 27 -11.36 -5.27 -43.36
N LYS A 28 -11.33 -6.61 -43.42
CA LYS A 28 -10.57 -7.43 -44.39
C LYS A 28 -9.08 -7.06 -44.44
N TYR A 29 -8.25 -7.83 -43.72
CA TYR A 29 -6.86 -8.09 -44.08
C TYR A 29 -6.54 -9.55 -43.76
N GLU A 30 -6.21 -10.30 -44.82
CA GLU A 30 -5.57 -11.63 -44.75
C GLU A 30 -4.07 -11.47 -44.44
N PRO A 31 -3.44 -12.40 -43.71
CA PRO A 31 -1.99 -12.40 -43.54
C PRO A 31 -1.31 -13.20 -44.65
N THR A 32 -0.42 -12.55 -45.39
CA THR A 32 0.52 -13.18 -46.31
C THR A 32 1.64 -13.87 -45.55
N VAL A 33 1.73 -15.19 -45.74
CA VAL A 33 2.81 -16.08 -45.31
C VAL A 33 4.03 -15.84 -46.21
N PHE A 34 5.18 -15.53 -45.61
CA PHE A 34 6.48 -15.73 -46.26
C PHE A 34 7.33 -16.70 -45.44
N ASN A 35 7.49 -17.88 -46.01
CA ASN A 35 8.49 -18.88 -45.65
C ASN A 35 9.79 -18.49 -46.36
N ASN A 36 10.93 -18.51 -45.65
CA ASN A 36 12.16 -18.95 -46.29
C ASN A 36 13.16 -19.54 -45.31
N HIS A 37 13.72 -20.67 -45.75
CA HIS A 37 14.58 -21.59 -45.04
C HIS A 37 16.08 -21.24 -45.18
N SER A 38 16.85 -21.83 -44.25
CA SER A 38 18.29 -22.18 -44.30
C SER A 38 19.25 -21.07 -43.84
N SER A 39 20.28 -21.32 -43.03
CA SER A 39 21.13 -22.52 -43.00
C SER A 39 21.93 -22.71 -41.69
N ARG A 40 22.17 -24.00 -41.39
CA ARG A 40 23.40 -24.67 -40.90
C ARG A 40 24.10 -24.30 -39.56
N ASN A 41 23.97 -25.24 -38.61
CA ASN A 41 24.98 -25.99 -37.83
C ASN A 41 26.44 -25.47 -37.70
N ALA A 42 26.93 -25.37 -36.46
CA ALA A 42 28.10 -26.09 -35.90
C ALA A 42 28.28 -25.71 -34.40
N ARG A 43 28.03 -26.63 -33.45
CA ARG A 43 29.01 -27.42 -32.67
C ARG A 43 30.07 -26.63 -31.85
N SER A 44 29.98 -26.84 -30.52
CA SER A 44 31.08 -27.24 -29.61
C SER A 44 32.10 -26.18 -29.18
N THR A 45 32.12 -25.82 -27.89
CA THR A 45 33.00 -26.43 -26.86
C THR A 45 32.77 -25.74 -25.51
N SER A 46 32.54 -26.53 -24.47
CA SER A 46 32.64 -26.17 -23.07
C SER A 46 34.10 -26.01 -22.65
N LEU A 47 34.46 -24.87 -22.04
CA LEU A 47 35.69 -24.72 -21.28
C LEU A 47 35.36 -24.06 -19.95
N LEU A 48 35.42 -24.85 -18.88
CA LEU A 48 35.58 -24.40 -17.50
C LEU A 48 36.96 -23.76 -17.34
N PRO A 49 37.08 -22.72 -16.50
CA PRO A 49 38.30 -22.50 -15.75
C PRO A 49 38.06 -22.71 -14.25
N PHE A 50 38.82 -23.65 -13.70
CA PHE A 50 39.17 -23.68 -12.28
C PHE A 50 39.91 -22.38 -11.92
N ALA A 51 39.44 -21.68 -10.88
CA ALA A 51 40.22 -20.64 -10.22
C ALA A 51 40.31 -20.98 -8.72
N LEU A 52 41.53 -21.30 -8.29
CA LEU A 52 41.91 -21.49 -6.89
C LEU A 52 41.70 -20.19 -6.10
N ALA A 53 40.94 -20.26 -5.02
CA ALA A 53 40.93 -19.23 -3.98
C ALA A 53 42.06 -19.53 -2.97
N LEU A 54 43.10 -18.71 -2.96
CA LEU A 54 44.11 -18.68 -1.89
C LEU A 54 43.69 -17.63 -0.85
N SER A 55 43.39 -18.12 0.35
CA SER A 55 43.20 -17.35 1.57
C SER A 55 44.54 -16.82 2.09
N ALA A 56 44.63 -15.52 2.31
CA ALA A 56 45.63 -14.93 3.21
C ALA A 56 44.96 -13.80 3.99
N GLY A 57 44.65 -14.09 5.25
CA GLY A 57 44.16 -13.11 6.19
C GLY A 57 45.28 -12.20 6.68
N SER A 58 44.95 -10.92 6.83
CA SER A 58 45.63 -10.01 7.74
C SER A 58 44.56 -9.11 8.36
N PHE A 59 44.21 -9.42 9.61
CA PHE A 59 43.44 -8.55 10.49
C PHE A 59 44.35 -7.40 10.93
N ALA A 60 44.07 -6.18 10.48
CA ALA A 60 44.56 -4.96 11.10
C ALA A 60 43.34 -4.14 11.51
N LEU A 61 42.98 -4.25 12.79
CA LEU A 61 41.97 -3.41 13.44
C LEU A 61 42.60 -2.04 13.72
N HIS A 62 42.26 -1.05 12.91
CA HIS A 62 42.39 0.36 13.30
C HIS A 62 41.00 0.96 13.50
N PRO A 63 40.66 1.45 14.71
CA PRO A 63 39.42 2.16 14.92
C PRO A 63 39.58 3.58 14.36
N HIS A 64 39.12 3.80 13.12
CA HIS A 64 38.86 5.14 12.65
C HIS A 64 37.58 5.65 13.32
N PHE A 65 37.74 6.36 14.43
CA PHE A 65 36.73 7.30 14.91
C PHE A 65 36.72 8.51 13.96
N SER A 66 35.91 8.43 12.91
CA SER A 66 35.46 9.62 12.20
C SER A 66 34.36 10.28 13.04
N PRO A 67 34.52 11.53 13.49
CA PRO A 67 33.41 12.22 14.15
C PRO A 67 32.30 12.42 13.11
N SER A 68 31.15 11.81 13.37
CA SER A 68 29.91 12.06 12.63
C SER A 68 29.62 13.56 12.69
N PHE A 69 29.67 14.24 11.55
CA PHE A 69 29.14 15.59 11.40
C PHE A 69 27.63 15.52 11.48
N CYS A 70 27.10 15.49 12.71
CA CYS A 70 25.72 15.85 12.94
C CYS A 70 25.62 17.36 12.71
N ASP A 71 24.77 17.80 11.78
CA ASP A 71 24.29 19.18 11.80
C ASP A 71 23.67 19.40 13.18
N SER A 72 24.33 20.20 14.00
CA SER A 72 23.85 20.58 15.32
C SER A 72 22.77 21.65 15.15
N ASP A 73 21.66 21.31 14.51
CA ASP A 73 20.47 22.14 14.58
C ASP A 73 19.89 21.97 15.98
N ARG A 74 19.98 23.01 16.81
CA ARG A 74 19.28 23.11 18.09
C ARG A 74 17.79 23.34 17.80
N GLY A 75 17.14 22.31 17.25
CA GLY A 75 15.70 22.20 17.06
C GLY A 75 15.19 20.93 17.76
N VAL A 76 13.92 20.93 18.16
CA VAL A 76 13.28 19.81 18.87
C VAL A 76 13.47 18.52 18.07
N ASN A 77 14.18 17.54 18.66
CA ASN A 77 14.38 16.22 18.05
C ASN A 77 13.02 15.57 17.74
N VAL A 78 12.77 15.33 16.46
CA VAL A 78 11.65 14.51 15.97
C VAL A 78 12.09 13.05 16.06
N GLY A 79 11.23 12.13 16.54
CA GLY A 79 11.36 10.69 16.25
C GLY A 79 12.70 9.99 16.57
N GLY A 80 13.32 10.24 17.74
CA GLY A 80 14.55 9.52 18.15
C GLY A 80 14.39 7.99 18.22
N LYS A 81 15.51 7.26 18.39
CA LYS A 81 15.67 5.79 18.32
C LYS A 81 14.70 4.92 19.18
N GLY A 82 13.89 5.53 20.05
CA GLY A 82 12.81 4.87 20.80
C GLY A 82 11.55 5.74 20.98
N SER A 83 11.36 6.77 20.15
CA SER A 83 10.25 7.71 20.30
C SER A 83 8.92 7.05 19.91
N THR A 84 8.03 6.90 20.89
CA THR A 84 6.61 6.50 20.70
C THR A 84 5.68 7.72 20.64
N GLN A 85 6.21 8.91 20.39
CA GLN A 85 5.41 10.15 20.45
C GLN A 85 4.21 10.11 19.51
N TYR A 86 3.03 10.10 20.12
CA TYR A 86 1.72 10.21 19.49
C TYR A 86 1.55 11.48 18.65
N VAL A 87 2.15 12.57 19.12
CA VAL A 87 2.14 13.86 18.43
C VAL A 87 3.50 14.08 17.76
N VAL A 88 3.49 14.14 16.42
CA VAL A 88 4.64 14.53 15.64
C VAL A 88 4.89 16.02 15.86
N LYS A 89 5.96 16.32 16.60
CA LYS A 89 6.45 17.68 16.80
C LYS A 89 7.15 18.15 15.52
N GLY A 90 7.05 19.43 15.22
CA GLY A 90 7.87 20.02 14.17
C GLY A 90 7.94 21.54 14.30
N SER A 91 8.69 22.15 13.41
CA SER A 91 8.97 23.59 13.37
C SER A 91 8.20 24.22 12.23
N GLN A 92 7.32 25.18 12.50
CA GLN A 92 6.68 25.99 11.48
C GLN A 92 7.48 27.28 11.28
N LYS A 93 7.89 27.56 10.05
CA LYS A 93 8.45 28.85 9.64
C LYS A 93 7.34 29.70 9.03
N GLU A 94 7.50 31.02 9.02
CA GLU A 94 6.55 31.89 8.31
C GLU A 94 6.55 31.54 6.81
N PHE A 95 5.35 31.34 6.25
CA PHE A 95 5.19 30.98 4.84
C PHE A 95 5.54 32.18 3.93
N PRO A 96 6.44 32.03 2.95
CA PRO A 96 6.84 33.16 2.09
C PRO A 96 5.67 33.71 1.27
N ARG A 97 5.40 35.02 1.40
CA ARG A 97 4.31 35.67 0.65
C ARG A 97 4.54 35.66 -0.86
N GLU A 98 5.80 35.80 -1.29
CA GLU A 98 6.19 35.73 -2.70
C GLU A 98 5.83 34.37 -3.30
N LEU A 99 6.19 33.27 -2.63
CA LEU A 99 5.80 31.92 -3.04
C LEU A 99 4.28 31.78 -3.18
N LEU A 100 3.50 32.32 -2.24
CA LEU A 100 2.04 32.25 -2.33
C LEU A 100 1.50 32.92 -3.61
N GLU A 101 2.02 34.09 -3.96
CA GLU A 101 1.61 34.80 -5.18
C GLU A 101 2.06 34.06 -6.45
N GLU A 102 3.26 33.49 -6.47
CA GLU A 102 3.73 32.66 -7.59
C GLU A 102 2.89 31.39 -7.77
N LEU A 103 2.51 30.72 -6.67
CA LEU A 103 1.63 29.56 -6.69
C LEU A 103 0.22 29.92 -7.21
N LYS A 104 -0.32 31.08 -6.84
CA LYS A 104 -1.61 31.58 -7.39
C LYS A 104 -1.53 31.80 -8.90
N ILE A 105 -0.40 32.25 -9.43
CA ILE A 105 -0.22 32.43 -10.87
C ILE A 105 -0.27 31.08 -11.61
N ILE A 106 0.37 30.04 -11.04
CA ILE A 106 0.42 28.71 -11.65
C ILE A 106 -0.93 27.99 -11.53
N CYS A 107 -1.49 27.92 -10.33
CA CYS A 107 -2.65 27.10 -10.01
C CYS A 107 -3.98 27.83 -10.23
N GLN A 108 -3.97 29.17 -10.36
CA GLN A 108 -5.15 30.00 -10.51
C GLN A 108 -6.16 29.73 -9.39
N ASP A 109 -7.38 29.31 -9.73
CA ASP A 109 -8.43 28.97 -8.77
C ASP A 109 -8.20 27.61 -8.06
N ASN A 110 -7.20 26.83 -8.48
CA ASN A 110 -6.90 25.50 -7.93
C ASN A 110 -5.89 25.58 -6.75
N ILE A 111 -6.11 26.52 -5.83
CA ILE A 111 -5.30 26.77 -4.64
C ILE A 111 -6.18 27.14 -3.45
N SER A 112 -5.83 26.70 -2.24
CA SER A 112 -6.57 27.02 -1.02
C SER A 112 -5.67 27.38 0.15
N VAL A 113 -6.06 28.44 0.86
CA VAL A 113 -5.52 28.86 2.16
C VAL A 113 -6.58 28.78 3.26
N ASP A 114 -7.75 28.22 2.95
CA ASP A 114 -8.82 28.03 3.91
C ASP A 114 -8.35 27.16 5.09
N TYR A 115 -8.78 27.49 6.29
CA TYR A 115 -8.31 26.79 7.48
C TYR A 115 -8.87 25.36 7.56
N ASP A 116 -10.16 25.17 7.30
CA ASP A 116 -10.82 23.88 7.45
C ASP A 116 -10.30 22.89 6.40
N GLU A 117 -10.09 23.37 5.18
CA GLU A 117 -9.50 22.57 4.10
C GLU A 117 -8.07 22.13 4.43
N ARG A 118 -7.22 23.06 4.89
CA ARG A 118 -5.86 22.76 5.34
C ARG A 118 -5.84 21.82 6.54
N TYR A 119 -6.76 21.99 7.47
CA TYR A 119 -6.91 21.11 8.62
C TYR A 119 -7.25 19.68 8.21
N ILE A 120 -8.18 19.50 7.27
CA ILE A 120 -8.56 18.19 6.73
C ILE A 120 -7.37 17.52 6.01
N HIS A 121 -6.60 18.28 5.23
CA HIS A 121 -5.43 17.75 4.50
C HIS A 121 -4.24 17.45 5.43
N GLY A 122 -4.11 18.18 6.53
CA GLY A 122 -3.08 17.95 7.55
C GLY A 122 -3.45 16.88 8.58
N LYS A 123 -4.74 16.50 8.68
CA LYS A 123 -5.23 15.49 9.63
C LYS A 123 -5.55 14.18 8.89
N PRO A 124 -4.80 13.10 9.11
CA PRO A 124 -5.11 11.82 8.50
C PRO A 124 -6.46 11.29 9.03
N GLN A 125 -7.29 10.80 8.12
CA GLN A 125 -8.69 10.46 8.44
C GLN A 125 -8.84 9.10 9.13
N ASN A 126 -7.96 8.15 8.81
CA ASN A 126 -7.99 6.77 9.30
C ASN A 126 -6.75 6.41 10.13
N SER A 127 -6.15 7.40 10.79
CA SER A 127 -4.92 7.23 11.54
C SER A 127 -5.04 7.87 12.92
N PHE A 128 -4.45 7.22 13.90
CA PHE A 128 -4.33 7.77 15.25
C PHE A 128 -3.18 8.78 15.37
N HIS A 129 -2.26 8.84 14.39
CA HIS A 129 -1.12 9.76 14.42
C HIS A 129 -1.60 11.22 14.29
N LYS A 130 -1.10 12.10 15.16
CA LYS A 130 -1.43 13.53 15.14
C LYS A 130 -0.19 14.37 14.90
N ALA A 131 -0.31 15.49 14.20
CA ALA A 131 0.74 16.52 14.11
C ALA A 131 0.25 17.83 14.71
N VAL A 132 1.19 18.62 15.22
CA VAL A 132 0.88 19.97 15.73
C VAL A 132 0.53 20.92 14.59
N ASN A 133 1.20 20.76 13.44
CA ASN A 133 1.12 21.66 12.31
C ASN A 133 0.25 21.06 11.19
N ILE A 134 -0.38 21.95 10.42
CA ILE A 134 -1.13 21.65 9.19
C ILE A 134 -0.42 22.32 8.00
N PRO A 135 -0.70 21.94 6.74
CA PRO A 135 -0.20 22.66 5.58
C PRO A 135 -0.47 24.18 5.66
N ASP A 136 0.43 24.98 5.11
CA ASP A 136 0.25 26.43 4.99
C ASP A 136 -0.65 26.76 3.79
N VAL A 137 -0.58 25.96 2.73
CA VAL A 137 -1.37 26.10 1.50
C VAL A 137 -1.61 24.73 0.87
N ILE A 138 -2.73 24.58 0.17
CA ILE A 138 -3.03 23.42 -0.67
C ILE A 138 -3.05 23.89 -2.14
N VAL A 139 -2.45 23.11 -3.03
CA VAL A 139 -2.54 23.31 -4.48
C VAL A 139 -3.06 22.05 -5.15
N TYR A 140 -3.84 22.24 -6.22
CA TYR A 140 -4.44 21.16 -6.99
C TYR A 140 -4.00 21.24 -8.46
N PRO A 141 -2.78 20.79 -8.79
CA PRO A 141 -2.29 20.84 -10.16
C PRO A 141 -3.15 19.96 -11.09
N ARG A 142 -3.20 20.34 -12.36
CA ARG A 142 -3.94 19.63 -13.42
C ARG A 142 -3.03 19.01 -14.48
N SER A 143 -1.74 19.25 -14.40
CA SER A 143 -0.76 18.78 -15.37
C SER A 143 0.59 18.49 -14.73
N GLU A 144 1.38 17.66 -15.40
CA GLU A 144 2.76 17.34 -15.00
C GLU A 144 3.65 18.60 -15.01
N GLU A 145 3.39 19.53 -15.93
CA GLU A 145 4.07 20.81 -16.03
C GLU A 145 3.75 21.74 -14.85
N GLU A 146 2.50 21.78 -14.38
CA GLU A 146 2.15 22.53 -13.16
C GLU A 146 2.83 21.94 -11.93
N VAL A 147 2.84 20.60 -11.78
CA VAL A 147 3.55 19.93 -10.68
C VAL A 147 5.04 20.30 -10.69
N SER A 148 5.69 20.21 -11.85
CA SER A 148 7.10 20.59 -12.02
C SER A 148 7.37 22.03 -11.60
N LYS A 149 6.53 22.99 -12.02
CA LYS A 149 6.68 24.41 -11.63
C LYS A 149 6.49 24.63 -10.14
N VAL A 150 5.45 24.05 -9.54
CA VAL A 150 5.19 24.14 -8.10
C VAL A 150 6.37 23.60 -7.30
N VAL A 151 6.89 22.42 -7.68
CA VAL A 151 8.02 21.79 -7.02
C VAL A 151 9.27 22.66 -7.10
N ASN A 152 9.57 23.20 -8.29
CA ASN A 152 10.72 24.07 -8.48
C ASN A 152 10.65 25.33 -7.60
N LEU A 153 9.47 25.98 -7.52
CA LEU A 153 9.28 27.13 -6.61
C LEU A 153 9.48 26.75 -5.15
N CYS A 154 8.90 25.64 -4.70
CA CYS A 154 9.11 25.15 -3.33
C CYS A 154 10.59 24.88 -3.05
N ASN A 155 11.34 24.37 -4.04
CA ASN A 155 12.77 24.13 -3.92
C ASN A 155 13.59 25.43 -3.82
N ILE A 156 13.26 26.44 -4.62
CA ILE A 156 13.87 27.79 -4.57
C ILE A 156 13.65 28.43 -3.19
N HIS A 157 12.41 28.39 -2.71
CA HIS A 157 12.00 28.99 -1.43
C HIS A 157 12.31 28.09 -0.22
N LYS A 158 12.81 26.87 -0.44
CA LYS A 158 13.11 25.85 0.58
C LYS A 158 11.90 25.54 1.48
N VAL A 159 10.73 25.44 0.86
CA VAL A 159 9.45 25.15 1.51
C VAL A 159 9.12 23.66 1.34
N PRO A 160 8.79 22.95 2.44
CA PRO A 160 8.36 21.55 2.37
C PRO A 160 7.15 21.31 1.48
N ILE A 161 7.11 20.14 0.89
CA ILE A 161 6.01 19.60 0.09
C ILE A 161 5.46 18.35 0.78
N VAL A 162 4.14 18.24 0.88
CA VAL A 162 3.45 17.01 1.30
C VAL A 162 2.55 16.54 0.15
N PRO A 163 2.90 15.45 -0.53
CA PRO A 163 2.06 14.88 -1.58
C PRO A 163 0.76 14.31 -1.00
N TYR A 164 -0.34 14.51 -1.71
CA TYR A 164 -1.66 14.10 -1.29
C TYR A 164 -2.45 13.46 -2.44
N GLY A 165 -3.30 12.51 -2.10
CA GLY A 165 -4.10 11.74 -3.06
C GLY A 165 -5.40 11.31 -2.42
N GLY A 166 -5.68 10.01 -2.38
CA GLY A 166 -6.92 9.48 -1.77
C GLY A 166 -7.06 9.68 -0.25
N ALA A 167 -6.01 10.12 0.45
CA ALA A 167 -5.99 10.36 1.90
C ALA A 167 -6.35 9.14 2.78
N THR A 168 -6.19 7.93 2.26
CA THR A 168 -6.57 6.69 2.94
C THR A 168 -5.45 6.04 3.74
N SER A 169 -4.22 6.56 3.66
CA SER A 169 -3.05 6.01 4.35
C SER A 169 -3.15 6.15 5.88
N ILE A 170 -2.53 5.23 6.62
CA ILE A 170 -2.77 5.12 8.08
C ILE A 170 -1.52 5.31 8.96
N GLU A 171 -0.32 5.43 8.40
CA GLU A 171 0.93 5.66 9.17
C GLU A 171 1.40 7.13 9.20
N GLY A 172 0.49 8.09 9.05
CA GLY A 172 0.81 9.53 9.17
C GLY A 172 1.53 10.13 7.95
N HIS A 173 1.38 9.53 6.77
CA HIS A 173 2.03 9.97 5.53
C HIS A 173 1.71 11.43 5.14
N THR A 174 0.47 11.87 5.39
CA THR A 174 -0.03 13.21 5.03
C THR A 174 0.20 14.25 6.12
N LEU A 175 0.82 13.89 7.25
CA LEU A 175 1.11 14.85 8.31
C LEU A 175 2.11 15.89 7.82
N SER A 176 1.92 17.15 8.21
CA SER A 176 2.79 18.28 7.82
C SER A 176 3.55 18.84 9.01
N PRO A 177 4.48 18.10 9.63
CA PRO A 177 5.17 18.57 10.84
C PRO A 177 5.93 19.88 10.63
N HIS A 178 6.30 20.21 9.39
CA HIS A 178 7.00 21.44 9.04
C HIS A 178 6.13 22.46 8.27
N GLY A 179 4.81 22.28 8.25
CA GLY A 179 3.92 23.06 7.39
C GLY A 179 4.20 22.79 5.91
N GLY A 180 4.17 23.85 5.09
CA GLY A 180 4.51 23.83 3.67
C GLY A 180 3.32 23.68 2.73
N VAL A 181 3.61 23.24 1.51
CA VAL A 181 2.64 23.09 0.42
C VAL A 181 2.13 21.66 0.38
N CYS A 182 0.83 21.47 0.57
CA CYS A 182 0.15 20.21 0.26
C CYS A 182 -0.18 20.18 -1.23
N ILE A 183 0.36 19.21 -1.97
CA ILE A 183 0.06 19.05 -3.41
C ILE A 183 -0.95 17.91 -3.56
N ASP A 184 -2.22 18.26 -3.76
CA ASP A 184 -3.28 17.29 -3.98
C ASP A 184 -3.43 16.95 -5.47
N MET A 185 -3.15 15.67 -5.78
CA MET A 185 -3.20 15.12 -7.12
C MET A 185 -4.62 14.77 -7.59
N SER A 186 -5.66 15.05 -6.78
CA SER A 186 -7.05 14.67 -7.02
C SER A 186 -7.67 15.24 -8.30
N LEU A 187 -7.07 16.25 -8.94
CA LEU A 187 -7.51 16.79 -10.23
C LEU A 187 -6.81 16.16 -11.45
N MET A 188 -5.73 15.39 -11.25
CA MET A 188 -5.05 14.63 -12.30
C MET A 188 -5.65 13.22 -12.39
N LYS A 189 -6.79 13.08 -13.07
CA LYS A 189 -7.63 11.85 -13.09
C LYS A 189 -7.84 11.23 -14.48
N THR A 190 -7.04 11.62 -15.46
CA THR A 190 -7.25 11.19 -16.85
C THR A 190 -6.64 9.81 -17.12
N VAL A 191 -7.40 8.94 -17.80
CA VAL A 191 -6.83 7.78 -18.50
C VAL A 191 -6.18 8.27 -19.79
N LYS A 192 -4.85 8.23 -19.86
CA LYS A 192 -4.06 8.77 -20.98
C LYS A 192 -4.04 7.84 -22.18
N ALA A 193 -3.98 6.53 -21.93
CA ALA A 193 -4.02 5.51 -22.97
C ALA A 193 -4.46 4.15 -22.40
N LEU A 194 -5.21 3.38 -23.18
CA LEU A 194 -5.54 1.99 -22.90
C LEU A 194 -5.08 1.12 -24.08
N HIS A 195 -4.24 0.12 -23.79
CA HIS A 195 -3.74 -0.83 -24.78
C HIS A 195 -4.36 -2.20 -24.50
N VAL A 196 -5.54 -2.45 -25.07
CA VAL A 196 -6.34 -3.66 -24.78
C VAL A 196 -5.58 -4.93 -25.14
N ASP A 197 -4.92 -4.95 -26.30
CA ASP A 197 -4.18 -6.12 -26.79
C ASP A 197 -2.90 -6.40 -25.98
N ASP A 198 -2.26 -5.35 -25.46
CA ASP A 198 -1.06 -5.45 -24.60
C ASP A 198 -1.41 -5.62 -23.11
N MET A 199 -2.69 -5.49 -22.76
CA MET A 199 -3.23 -5.54 -21.39
C MET A 199 -2.51 -4.57 -20.44
N ASP A 200 -2.36 -3.31 -20.86
CA ASP A 200 -1.81 -2.26 -20.01
C ASP A 200 -2.55 -0.92 -20.19
N VAL A 201 -2.43 -0.04 -19.21
CA VAL A 201 -3.07 1.29 -19.19
C VAL A 201 -2.10 2.33 -18.66
N VAL A 202 -2.18 3.55 -19.22
CA VAL A 202 -1.45 4.73 -18.75
C VAL A 202 -2.46 5.69 -18.14
N VAL A 203 -2.27 6.05 -16.87
CA VAL A 203 -3.21 6.88 -16.11
C VAL A 203 -2.48 7.97 -15.33
N GLU A 204 -3.21 9.04 -15.03
CA GLU A 204 -2.78 10.04 -14.06
C GLU A 204 -2.99 9.55 -12.60
N PRO A 205 -2.18 10.04 -11.63
CA PRO A 205 -2.08 9.49 -10.28
C PRO A 205 -3.32 9.66 -9.41
N GLY A 206 -4.16 10.65 -9.72
CA GLY A 206 -5.35 10.99 -8.94
C GLY A 206 -6.52 10.02 -9.16
N ILE A 207 -6.49 9.19 -10.21
CA ILE A 207 -7.58 8.25 -10.51
C ILE A 207 -7.74 7.24 -9.38
N GLY A 208 -8.99 6.97 -8.97
CA GLY A 208 -9.28 5.93 -8.00
C GLY A 208 -9.15 4.54 -8.62
N TRP A 209 -8.69 3.55 -7.85
CA TRP A 209 -8.58 2.18 -8.39
C TRP A 209 -9.93 1.57 -8.78
N MET A 210 -11.00 1.91 -8.05
CA MET A 210 -12.36 1.48 -8.37
C MET A 210 -12.87 2.15 -9.65
N GLU A 211 -12.66 3.46 -9.78
CA GLU A 211 -12.98 4.25 -10.98
C GLU A 211 -12.25 3.70 -12.21
N LEU A 212 -10.98 3.33 -12.07
CA LEU A 212 -10.22 2.67 -13.12
C LEU A 212 -10.83 1.32 -13.50
N ASN A 213 -11.22 0.49 -12.53
CA ASN A 213 -11.83 -0.80 -12.83
C ASN A 213 -13.21 -0.68 -13.49
N GLU A 214 -14.02 0.31 -13.11
CA GLU A 214 -15.28 0.64 -13.79
C GLU A 214 -15.03 1.04 -15.26
N TYR A 215 -13.97 1.82 -15.52
CA TYR A 215 -13.57 2.18 -16.89
C TYR A 215 -13.10 0.97 -17.72
N LEU A 216 -12.44 -0.01 -17.10
CA LEU A 216 -11.85 -1.17 -17.77
C LEU A 216 -12.83 -2.31 -18.03
N GLU A 217 -13.92 -2.40 -17.25
CA GLU A 217 -14.90 -3.49 -17.30
C GLU A 217 -15.43 -3.78 -18.72
N PRO A 218 -15.82 -2.78 -19.54
CA PRO A 218 -16.33 -3.03 -20.90
C PRO A 218 -15.32 -3.71 -21.84
N TYR A 219 -14.02 -3.66 -21.51
CA TYR A 219 -12.94 -4.28 -22.29
C TYR A 219 -12.59 -5.70 -21.79
N GLY A 220 -13.31 -6.19 -20.78
CA GLY A 220 -13.03 -7.47 -20.13
C GLY A 220 -11.70 -7.50 -19.39
N LEU A 221 -11.21 -6.33 -18.96
CA LEU A 221 -9.95 -6.15 -18.25
C LEU A 221 -10.19 -5.56 -16.86
N PHE A 222 -9.25 -5.76 -15.95
CA PHE A 222 -9.23 -5.11 -14.64
C PHE A 222 -7.80 -4.93 -14.14
N PHE A 223 -7.62 -3.94 -13.27
CA PHE A 223 -6.44 -3.77 -12.43
C PHE A 223 -6.64 -4.55 -11.12
N PRO A 224 -5.73 -5.48 -10.76
CA PRO A 224 -6.04 -6.54 -9.81
C PRO A 224 -5.90 -6.16 -8.33
N LEU A 225 -5.30 -5.02 -7.98
CA LEU A 225 -5.12 -4.65 -6.58
C LEU A 225 -6.35 -3.96 -6.02
N ASP A 226 -6.73 -4.34 -4.81
CA ASP A 226 -8.01 -4.03 -4.20
C ASP A 226 -7.89 -3.58 -2.74
N PRO A 227 -7.13 -2.51 -2.43
CA PRO A 227 -7.08 -1.97 -1.09
C PRO A 227 -8.43 -1.39 -0.66
N GLY A 228 -8.48 -0.88 0.58
CA GLY A 228 -9.63 -0.14 1.09
C GLY A 228 -10.16 0.92 0.09
N PRO A 229 -11.48 1.13 0.02
CA PRO A 229 -12.08 2.14 -0.86
C PRO A 229 -11.47 3.53 -0.67
N GLY A 230 -11.34 4.28 -1.77
CA GLY A 230 -10.88 5.68 -1.77
C GLY A 230 -9.41 5.88 -2.13
N ALA A 231 -8.60 4.81 -2.21
CA ALA A 231 -7.20 4.93 -2.62
C ALA A 231 -7.05 5.36 -4.08
N SER A 232 -6.16 6.31 -4.34
CA SER A 232 -5.74 6.72 -5.68
C SER A 232 -4.54 5.92 -6.17
N ILE A 233 -4.40 5.72 -7.47
CA ILE A 233 -3.29 4.94 -8.07
C ILE A 233 -1.92 5.51 -7.69
N GLY A 234 -1.77 6.84 -7.64
CA GLY A 234 -0.54 7.49 -7.20
C GLY A 234 -0.20 7.18 -5.75
N GLY A 235 -1.20 7.23 -4.86
CA GLY A 235 -1.04 6.86 -3.44
C GLY A 235 -0.64 5.40 -3.29
N MET A 236 -1.29 4.49 -4.04
CA MET A 236 -0.95 3.07 -4.06
C MET A 236 0.51 2.83 -4.49
N CYS A 237 1.00 3.55 -5.51
CA CYS A 237 2.41 3.48 -5.92
C CYS A 237 3.33 3.98 -4.80
N ALA A 238 3.00 5.14 -4.22
CA ALA A 238 3.82 5.79 -3.20
C ALA A 238 3.98 4.94 -1.93
N THR A 239 2.95 4.18 -1.53
CA THR A 239 3.00 3.33 -0.33
C THR A 239 3.33 1.87 -0.61
N ARG A 240 3.59 1.49 -1.87
CA ARG A 240 3.78 0.07 -2.29
C ARG A 240 2.63 -0.82 -1.82
N CYS A 241 1.41 -0.33 -2.02
CA CYS A 241 0.17 -0.99 -1.60
C CYS A 241 0.01 -2.43 -2.16
N SER A 242 -0.70 -3.29 -1.41
CA SER A 242 -1.19 -4.61 -1.84
C SER A 242 -2.71 -4.70 -1.88
N GLY A 243 -3.33 -5.50 -1.00
CA GLY A 243 -4.73 -5.94 -1.08
C GLY A 243 -4.87 -7.46 -1.09
N SER A 244 -6.10 -7.95 -0.94
CA SER A 244 -6.39 -9.39 -0.79
C SER A 244 -6.03 -10.24 -2.01
N LEU A 245 -5.96 -9.62 -3.19
CA LEU A 245 -5.58 -10.28 -4.44
C LEU A 245 -4.05 -10.36 -4.66
N ALA A 246 -3.24 -9.81 -3.74
CA ALA A 246 -1.79 -9.75 -3.88
C ALA A 246 -1.13 -11.13 -3.92
N VAL A 247 -1.66 -12.10 -3.18
CA VAL A 247 -1.20 -13.50 -3.22
C VAL A 247 -1.20 -14.08 -4.64
N ARG A 248 -2.11 -13.63 -5.51
CA ARG A 248 -2.23 -14.08 -6.89
C ARG A 248 -1.49 -13.20 -7.89
N TYR A 249 -1.55 -11.88 -7.70
CA TYR A 249 -1.14 -10.92 -8.72
C TYR A 249 0.09 -10.09 -8.33
N GLY A 250 0.69 -10.35 -7.16
CA GLY A 250 1.75 -9.53 -6.58
C GLY A 250 1.22 -8.19 -6.09
N THR A 251 2.10 -7.26 -5.71
CA THR A 251 1.71 -5.95 -5.14
C THR A 251 1.82 -4.82 -6.16
N MET A 252 1.74 -3.55 -5.73
CA MET A 252 2.06 -2.41 -6.58
C MET A 252 3.48 -2.49 -7.14
N ARG A 253 4.38 -3.18 -6.43
CA ARG A 253 5.66 -3.60 -6.98
C ARG A 253 5.41 -4.31 -8.32
N ASP A 254 4.71 -5.43 -8.33
CA ASP A 254 4.64 -6.29 -9.52
C ASP A 254 3.76 -5.74 -10.65
N ASN A 255 2.81 -4.86 -10.32
CA ASN A 255 1.79 -4.38 -11.25
C ASN A 255 2.09 -3.02 -11.92
N VAL A 256 3.12 -2.30 -11.49
CA VAL A 256 3.57 -1.07 -12.17
C VAL A 256 4.66 -1.42 -13.20
N ILE A 257 4.48 -0.94 -14.43
CA ILE A 257 5.45 -1.08 -15.53
C ILE A 257 6.42 0.11 -15.55
N SER A 258 5.88 1.32 -15.47
CA SER A 258 6.64 2.58 -15.57
C SER A 258 5.91 3.69 -14.84
N LEU A 259 6.68 4.67 -14.38
CA LEU A 259 6.24 5.92 -13.78
C LEU A 259 6.86 7.11 -14.53
N LYS A 260 6.14 8.23 -14.58
CA LYS A 260 6.76 9.55 -14.63
C LYS A 260 6.71 10.19 -13.25
N VAL A 261 7.81 10.84 -12.88
CA VAL A 261 7.98 11.45 -11.56
C VAL A 261 8.64 12.81 -11.71
N VAL A 262 8.11 13.81 -11.01
CA VAL A 262 8.75 15.11 -10.79
C VAL A 262 9.68 15.01 -9.56
N LEU A 263 10.98 15.22 -9.78
CA LEU A 263 12.00 15.24 -8.73
C LEU A 263 12.05 16.60 -8.00
N ALA A 264 12.79 16.71 -6.90
CA ALA A 264 12.86 17.93 -6.09
C ALA A 264 13.42 19.16 -6.82
N ASN A 265 14.21 18.96 -7.88
CA ASN A 265 14.68 20.03 -8.75
C ASN A 265 13.67 20.43 -9.84
N GLY A 266 12.50 19.79 -9.92
CA GLY A 266 11.49 20.02 -10.94
C GLY A 266 11.62 19.15 -12.19
N ASP A 267 12.69 18.35 -12.33
CA ASP A 267 12.89 17.50 -13.51
C ASP A 267 11.82 16.40 -13.59
N ILE A 268 11.30 16.18 -14.81
CA ILE A 268 10.36 15.10 -15.11
C ILE A 268 11.15 13.89 -15.59
N VAL A 269 11.13 12.81 -14.81
CA VAL A 269 11.85 11.58 -15.08
C VAL A 269 10.90 10.46 -15.44
N LYS A 270 11.09 9.87 -16.63
CA LYS A 270 10.47 8.60 -17.02
C LYS A 270 11.34 7.44 -16.55
N THR A 271 10.76 6.54 -15.76
CA THR A 271 11.51 5.49 -15.06
C THR A 271 11.76 4.23 -15.89
N ALA A 272 10.89 3.90 -16.85
CA ALA A 272 11.05 2.74 -17.72
C ALA A 272 10.32 2.91 -19.07
N SER A 273 10.53 1.99 -20.00
CA SER A 273 9.67 1.83 -21.18
C SER A 273 8.43 1.00 -20.83
N ARG A 274 7.46 0.86 -21.76
CA ARG A 274 6.28 0.01 -21.57
C ARG A 274 6.57 -1.49 -21.69
N ALA A 275 7.79 -1.86 -22.11
CA ALA A 275 8.16 -3.27 -22.26
C ALA A 275 8.08 -4.00 -20.92
N ARG A 276 7.44 -5.19 -20.91
CA ARG A 276 7.25 -6.00 -19.70
C ARG A 276 8.55 -6.46 -19.05
N LYS A 277 9.63 -6.51 -19.82
CA LYS A 277 10.97 -6.89 -19.40
C LYS A 277 11.96 -5.87 -19.95
N SER A 278 12.85 -5.40 -19.09
CA SER A 278 13.96 -4.53 -19.45
C SER A 278 15.13 -4.83 -18.52
N ALA A 279 16.34 -4.76 -19.06
CA ALA A 279 17.58 -4.76 -18.28
C ALA A 279 18.41 -3.50 -18.58
N ALA A 280 17.77 -2.46 -19.13
CA ALA A 280 18.41 -1.21 -19.50
C ALA A 280 18.58 -0.29 -18.27
N GLY A 281 19.74 -0.40 -17.62
CA GLY A 281 20.12 0.46 -16.50
C GLY A 281 19.48 0.05 -15.16
N TYR A 282 19.47 0.98 -14.20
CA TYR A 282 18.88 0.76 -12.88
C TYR A 282 17.35 0.78 -12.93
N ASP A 283 16.72 -0.01 -12.06
CA ASP A 283 15.26 -0.03 -11.93
C ASP A 283 14.78 1.17 -11.09
N LEU A 284 14.65 2.31 -11.74
CA LEU A 284 14.15 3.53 -11.12
C LEU A 284 12.66 3.39 -10.72
N THR A 285 11.88 2.56 -11.42
CA THR A 285 10.48 2.33 -11.07
C THR A 285 10.37 1.71 -9.67
N ARG A 286 11.20 0.70 -9.36
CA ARG A 286 11.29 0.09 -8.02
C ARG A 286 11.80 1.04 -6.94
N LEU A 287 12.66 1.99 -7.30
CA LEU A 287 13.14 3.00 -6.37
C LEU A 287 12.02 3.94 -5.92
N MET A 288 11.12 4.32 -6.83
CA MET A 288 10.03 5.27 -6.55
C MET A 288 8.81 4.60 -5.90
N ILE A 289 8.55 3.32 -6.18
CA ILE A 289 7.45 2.59 -5.54
C ILE A 289 7.77 2.31 -4.06
N GLY A 290 6.93 2.80 -3.16
CA GLY A 290 7.17 2.75 -1.71
C GLY A 290 8.05 3.89 -1.20
N SER A 291 8.31 4.92 -2.02
CA SER A 291 9.09 6.08 -1.56
C SER A 291 8.28 7.07 -0.72
N GLU A 292 6.96 6.88 -0.59
CA GLU A 292 6.05 7.70 0.22
C GLU A 292 6.15 9.20 -0.08
N GLY A 293 6.41 9.55 -1.35
CA GLY A 293 6.58 10.94 -1.78
C GLY A 293 7.89 11.60 -1.34
N THR A 294 8.79 10.87 -0.68
CA THR A 294 10.08 11.40 -0.19
C THR A 294 11.13 11.57 -1.29
N LEU A 295 10.97 10.92 -2.45
CA LEU A 295 11.93 11.00 -3.57
C LEU A 295 11.40 11.80 -4.77
N GLY A 296 10.12 12.18 -4.77
CA GLY A 296 9.48 12.92 -5.86
C GLY A 296 7.97 12.67 -5.93
N LEU A 297 7.29 13.37 -6.84
CA LEU A 297 5.83 13.26 -7.06
C LEU A 297 5.52 12.50 -8.34
N ILE A 298 4.74 11.42 -8.20
CA ILE A 298 4.30 10.59 -9.34
C ILE A 298 3.22 11.35 -10.11
N THR A 299 3.40 11.52 -11.42
CA THR A 299 2.50 12.29 -12.32
C THR A 299 1.87 11.45 -13.43
N GLU A 300 2.41 10.27 -13.72
CA GLU A 300 1.86 9.31 -14.69
C GLU A 300 2.24 7.89 -14.29
N VAL A 301 1.31 6.94 -14.40
CA VAL A 301 1.50 5.53 -14.03
C VAL A 301 1.10 4.63 -15.19
N THR A 302 2.00 3.75 -15.61
CA THR A 302 1.71 2.66 -16.54
C THR A 302 1.50 1.37 -15.76
N LEU A 303 0.29 0.82 -15.81
CA LEU A 303 -0.14 -0.35 -15.03
C LEU A 303 -0.34 -1.58 -15.91
N ARG A 304 -0.03 -2.75 -15.34
CA ARG A 304 -0.40 -4.05 -15.87
C ARG A 304 -1.87 -4.31 -15.60
N LEU A 305 -2.60 -4.80 -16.60
CA LEU A 305 -3.97 -5.27 -16.48
C LEU A 305 -4.06 -6.79 -16.56
N GLN A 306 -5.17 -7.32 -16.06
CA GLN A 306 -5.52 -8.73 -16.06
C GLN A 306 -6.88 -8.91 -16.75
N LYS A 307 -7.14 -10.10 -17.29
CA LYS A 307 -8.46 -10.46 -17.81
C LYS A 307 -9.42 -10.78 -16.66
N ILE A 308 -10.64 -10.26 -16.74
CA ILE A 308 -11.69 -10.63 -15.79
C ILE A 308 -11.90 -12.16 -15.87
N PRO A 309 -11.78 -12.90 -14.76
CA PRO A 309 -11.92 -14.35 -14.77
C PRO A 309 -13.31 -14.80 -15.23
N GLN A 310 -13.37 -15.92 -15.95
CA GLN A 310 -14.64 -16.48 -16.44
C GLN A 310 -15.48 -17.08 -15.32
N HIS A 311 -14.81 -17.66 -14.32
CA HIS A 311 -15.46 -18.33 -13.20
C HIS A 311 -14.70 -18.06 -11.90
N SER A 312 -15.45 -18.01 -10.79
CA SER A 312 -14.88 -17.93 -9.45
C SER A 312 -15.71 -18.72 -8.45
N VAL A 313 -15.02 -19.33 -7.48
CA VAL A 313 -15.61 -20.04 -6.34
C VAL A 313 -15.10 -19.38 -5.07
N VAL A 314 -16.02 -19.10 -4.14
CA VAL A 314 -15.69 -18.59 -2.81
C VAL A 314 -16.01 -19.67 -1.80
N ALA A 315 -15.07 -19.99 -0.92
CA ALA A 315 -15.27 -20.95 0.15
C ALA A 315 -15.03 -20.31 1.52
N MET A 316 -15.72 -20.78 2.54
CA MET A 316 -15.57 -20.37 3.92
C MET A 316 -15.58 -21.61 4.83
N CYS A 317 -14.75 -21.62 5.86
CA CYS A 317 -14.69 -22.70 6.84
C CYS A 317 -14.23 -22.18 8.20
N ASN A 318 -14.63 -22.89 9.25
CA ASN A 318 -14.43 -22.50 10.65
C ASN A 318 -13.37 -23.40 11.30
N PHE A 319 -12.72 -22.89 12.35
CA PHE A 319 -11.64 -23.57 13.05
C PHE A 319 -11.74 -23.40 14.58
N PRO A 320 -11.26 -24.37 15.37
CA PRO A 320 -11.19 -24.25 16.82
C PRO A 320 -10.24 -23.15 17.31
N SER A 321 -9.18 -22.86 16.55
CA SER A 321 -8.21 -21.82 16.86
C SER A 321 -7.71 -21.08 15.62
N VAL A 322 -7.20 -19.86 15.82
CA VAL A 322 -6.53 -19.07 14.77
C VAL A 322 -5.29 -19.78 14.21
N LYS A 323 -4.65 -20.64 15.02
CA LYS A 323 -3.50 -21.44 14.58
C LYS A 323 -3.93 -22.51 13.58
N ASP A 324 -5.00 -23.25 13.86
CA ASP A 324 -5.51 -24.28 12.94
C ASP A 324 -5.89 -23.65 11.58
N ALA A 325 -6.52 -22.48 11.61
CA ALA A 325 -6.81 -21.69 10.41
C ALA A 325 -5.54 -21.31 9.64
N ALA A 326 -4.53 -20.76 10.34
CA ALA A 326 -3.26 -20.41 9.70
C ALA A 326 -2.52 -21.64 9.13
N ASP A 327 -2.52 -22.77 9.83
CA ASP A 327 -1.90 -24.02 9.39
C ASP A 327 -2.54 -24.52 8.07
N VAL A 328 -3.86 -24.40 7.91
CA VAL A 328 -4.55 -24.71 6.65
C VAL A 328 -4.17 -23.77 5.51
N ALA A 329 -4.08 -22.46 5.78
CA ALA A 329 -3.61 -21.51 4.77
C ALA A 329 -2.20 -21.88 4.29
N ILE A 330 -1.29 -22.17 5.22
CA ILE A 330 0.08 -22.60 4.94
C ILE A 330 0.09 -23.92 4.14
N ALA A 331 -0.65 -24.93 4.58
CA ALA A 331 -0.75 -26.23 3.90
C ALA A 331 -1.30 -26.09 2.48
N THR A 332 -2.32 -25.24 2.29
CA THR A 332 -2.89 -24.92 0.98
C THR A 332 -1.83 -24.34 0.04
N MET A 333 -1.10 -23.31 0.48
CA MET A 333 -0.05 -22.71 -0.35
C MET A 333 1.09 -23.69 -0.65
N ARG A 334 1.50 -24.50 0.34
CA ARG A 334 2.56 -25.52 0.17
C ARG A 334 2.17 -26.66 -0.77
N SER A 335 0.88 -26.92 -0.95
CA SER A 335 0.38 -27.91 -1.90
C SER A 335 0.48 -27.45 -3.36
N GLY A 336 0.80 -26.17 -3.60
CA GLY A 336 0.89 -25.58 -4.95
C GLY A 336 -0.45 -25.10 -5.51
N VAL A 337 -1.53 -25.17 -4.73
CA VAL A 337 -2.82 -24.59 -5.08
C VAL A 337 -2.67 -23.08 -5.29
N GLN A 338 -3.00 -22.59 -6.48
CA GLN A 338 -2.95 -21.15 -6.74
C GLN A 338 -4.30 -20.52 -6.40
N VAL A 339 -4.36 -19.99 -5.20
CA VAL A 339 -5.47 -19.19 -4.66
C VAL A 339 -5.49 -17.79 -5.27
N SER A 340 -6.68 -17.20 -5.31
CA SER A 340 -6.86 -15.77 -5.59
C SER A 340 -6.84 -14.93 -4.33
N ARG A 341 -7.43 -15.46 -3.25
CA ARG A 341 -7.50 -14.87 -1.92
C ARG A 341 -7.48 -15.96 -0.86
N VAL A 342 -6.85 -15.70 0.28
CA VAL A 342 -6.95 -16.51 1.50
C VAL A 342 -6.94 -15.56 2.67
N GLU A 343 -8.11 -15.39 3.29
CA GLU A 343 -8.34 -14.38 4.31
C GLU A 343 -8.70 -15.06 5.63
N LEU A 344 -8.01 -14.70 6.70
CA LEU A 344 -8.30 -15.17 8.06
C LEU A 344 -9.02 -14.07 8.84
N LEU A 345 -10.03 -14.46 9.60
CA LEU A 345 -10.76 -13.63 10.56
C LEU A 345 -10.76 -14.36 11.89
N ASP A 346 -10.48 -13.68 13.01
CA ASP A 346 -10.70 -14.27 14.33
C ASP A 346 -12.17 -14.18 14.75
N GLU A 347 -12.50 -14.83 15.86
CA GLU A 347 -13.86 -14.84 16.41
C GLU A 347 -14.36 -13.44 16.78
N VAL A 348 -13.49 -12.54 17.25
CA VAL A 348 -13.84 -11.17 17.61
C VAL A 348 -14.21 -10.37 16.36
N GLN A 349 -13.47 -10.57 15.27
CA GLN A 349 -13.77 -9.96 13.98
C GLN A 349 -15.09 -10.48 13.39
N VAL A 350 -15.36 -11.79 13.49
CA VAL A 350 -16.64 -12.37 13.03
C VAL A 350 -17.81 -11.82 13.85
N LYS A 351 -17.64 -11.68 15.18
CA LYS A 351 -18.62 -11.02 16.05
C LYS A 351 -18.89 -9.58 15.64
N ALA A 352 -17.84 -8.80 15.36
CA ALA A 352 -17.99 -7.43 14.87
C ALA A 352 -18.83 -7.38 13.58
N ILE A 353 -18.60 -8.32 12.67
CA ILE A 353 -19.35 -8.41 11.41
C ILE A 353 -20.82 -8.80 11.65
N ASN A 354 -21.08 -9.74 12.56
CA ASN A 354 -22.44 -10.10 12.95
C ASN A 354 -23.23 -8.89 13.45
N ILE A 355 -22.63 -8.07 14.32
CA ILE A 355 -23.23 -6.85 14.86
C ILE A 355 -23.49 -5.83 13.74
N ALA A 356 -22.48 -5.53 12.92
CA ALA A 356 -22.58 -4.49 11.90
C ALA A 356 -23.61 -4.82 10.80
N ASN A 357 -23.72 -6.11 10.45
CA ASN A 357 -24.51 -6.56 9.30
C ASN A 357 -25.79 -7.31 9.66
N GLY A 358 -26.12 -7.44 10.95
CA GLY A 358 -27.28 -8.21 11.42
C GLY A 358 -27.21 -9.69 10.99
N LYS A 359 -26.02 -10.27 11.02
CA LYS A 359 -25.76 -11.68 10.65
C LYS A 359 -25.59 -12.52 11.93
N ASN A 360 -25.68 -13.84 11.78
CA ASN A 360 -25.50 -14.84 12.86
C ASN A 360 -24.49 -15.91 12.41
N LEU A 361 -23.34 -15.49 11.91
CA LEU A 361 -22.24 -16.40 11.58
C LEU A 361 -21.64 -17.00 12.87
N PRO A 362 -21.10 -18.23 12.84
CA PRO A 362 -20.38 -18.79 13.97
C PRO A 362 -19.21 -17.90 14.39
N GLU A 363 -19.20 -17.44 15.65
CA GLU A 363 -18.13 -16.61 16.22
C GLU A 363 -16.92 -17.49 16.57
N SER A 364 -16.24 -17.95 15.51
CA SER A 364 -15.05 -18.80 15.57
C SER A 364 -14.02 -18.31 14.55
N PRO A 365 -12.72 -18.59 14.74
CA PRO A 365 -11.71 -18.38 13.72
C PRO A 365 -12.15 -18.95 12.37
N THR A 366 -12.06 -18.13 11.33
CA THR A 366 -12.65 -18.40 10.02
C THR A 366 -11.62 -18.16 8.92
N LEU A 367 -11.52 -19.08 7.96
CA LEU A 367 -10.84 -18.84 6.69
C LEU A 367 -11.83 -18.66 5.56
N MET A 368 -11.50 -17.73 4.66
CA MET A 368 -12.18 -17.51 3.41
C MET A 368 -11.20 -17.70 2.25
N PHE A 369 -11.60 -18.47 1.25
CA PHE A 369 -10.81 -18.73 0.04
C PHE A 369 -11.54 -18.17 -1.19
N GLU A 370 -10.77 -17.68 -2.16
CA GLU A 370 -11.25 -17.49 -3.53
C GLU A 370 -10.38 -18.27 -4.50
N PHE A 371 -11.02 -18.93 -5.46
CA PHE A 371 -10.38 -19.54 -6.60
C PHE A 371 -10.98 -18.94 -7.86
N ILE A 372 -10.14 -18.45 -8.78
CA ILE A 372 -10.58 -17.90 -10.07
C ILE A 372 -9.92 -18.66 -11.23
N GLY A 373 -10.64 -18.80 -12.34
CA GLY A 373 -10.13 -19.47 -13.53
C GLY A 373 -11.24 -20.00 -14.42
N THR A 374 -11.01 -21.20 -14.97
CA THR A 374 -12.07 -21.99 -15.60
C THR A 374 -12.90 -22.69 -14.52
N GLU A 375 -14.13 -23.08 -14.85
CA GLU A 375 -15.01 -23.83 -13.94
C GLU A 375 -14.34 -25.11 -13.43
N ALA A 376 -13.69 -25.87 -14.32
CA ALA A 376 -12.97 -27.09 -13.97
C ALA A 376 -11.83 -26.83 -12.98
N TYR A 377 -11.01 -25.81 -13.24
CA TYR A 377 -9.90 -25.44 -12.36
C TYR A 377 -10.39 -25.03 -10.98
N ALA A 378 -11.35 -24.11 -10.90
CA ALA A 378 -11.81 -23.57 -9.63
C ALA A 378 -12.46 -24.67 -8.75
N ARG A 379 -13.22 -25.59 -9.35
CA ARG A 379 -13.79 -26.75 -8.64
C ARG A 379 -12.72 -27.73 -8.15
N GLU A 380 -11.74 -28.05 -8.98
CA GLU A 380 -10.62 -28.92 -8.58
C GLU A 380 -9.88 -28.34 -7.37
N GLN A 381 -9.50 -27.07 -7.43
CA GLN A 381 -8.80 -26.40 -6.32
C GLN A 381 -9.65 -26.39 -5.05
N THR A 382 -10.96 -26.13 -5.17
CA THR A 382 -11.90 -26.17 -4.04
C THR A 382 -11.94 -27.55 -3.38
N GLN A 383 -11.91 -28.64 -4.17
CA GLN A 383 -11.91 -30.00 -3.64
C GLN A 383 -10.60 -30.35 -2.92
N ILE A 384 -9.45 -29.90 -3.46
CA ILE A 384 -8.15 -30.07 -2.82
C ILE A 384 -8.14 -29.35 -1.47
N VAL A 385 -8.55 -28.08 -1.43
CA VAL A 385 -8.59 -27.31 -0.19
C VAL A 385 -9.58 -27.91 0.82
N ARG A 386 -10.75 -28.35 0.38
CA ARG A 386 -11.70 -29.06 1.27
C ARG A 386 -11.06 -30.28 1.95
N LYS A 387 -10.23 -31.03 1.21
CA LYS A 387 -9.49 -32.17 1.77
C LYS A 387 -8.49 -31.70 2.83
N ILE A 388 -7.69 -30.67 2.53
CA ILE A 388 -6.72 -30.10 3.48
C ILE A 388 -7.42 -29.63 4.76
N VAL A 389 -8.55 -28.91 4.63
CA VAL A 389 -9.36 -28.44 5.75
C VAL A 389 -9.81 -29.61 6.65
N SER A 390 -10.27 -30.70 6.05
CA SER A 390 -10.70 -31.90 6.80
C SER A 390 -9.56 -32.61 7.54
N GLU A 391 -8.31 -32.41 7.13
CA GLU A 391 -7.12 -32.96 7.78
C GLU A 391 -6.62 -32.10 8.96
N HIS A 392 -7.17 -30.88 9.13
CA HIS A 392 -6.71 -29.86 10.10
C HIS A 392 -7.84 -29.30 10.97
N ASN A 393 -8.75 -30.17 11.43
CA ASN A 393 -9.83 -29.82 12.36
C ASN A 393 -10.82 -28.74 11.85
N GLY A 394 -10.86 -28.45 10.55
CA GLY A 394 -11.81 -27.48 10.01
C GLY A 394 -13.24 -28.03 9.95
N SER A 395 -14.22 -27.16 10.19
CA SER A 395 -15.65 -27.47 10.12
C SER A 395 -16.39 -26.54 9.14
N ASP A 396 -17.65 -26.89 8.87
CA ASP A 396 -18.61 -26.04 8.14
C ASP A 396 -18.08 -25.49 6.82
N PHE A 397 -17.36 -26.32 6.06
CA PHE A 397 -16.86 -25.93 4.74
C PHE A 397 -18.02 -25.68 3.78
N VAL A 398 -18.33 -24.41 3.57
CA VAL A 398 -19.35 -23.93 2.62
C VAL A 398 -18.66 -23.28 1.43
N PHE A 399 -19.24 -23.45 0.25
CA PHE A 399 -18.75 -22.76 -0.94
C PHE A 399 -19.92 -22.24 -1.77
N ALA A 400 -19.66 -21.16 -2.52
CA ALA A 400 -20.61 -20.50 -3.39
C ALA A 400 -20.00 -20.29 -4.77
N GLU A 401 -20.77 -20.65 -5.80
CA GLU A 401 -20.47 -20.34 -7.21
C GLU A 401 -21.37 -19.21 -7.73
N GLU A 402 -22.60 -19.11 -7.20
CA GLU A 402 -23.61 -18.14 -7.59
C GLU A 402 -23.19 -16.70 -7.26
N PRO A 403 -23.31 -15.73 -8.20
CA PRO A 403 -22.83 -14.37 -8.01
C PRO A 403 -23.30 -13.68 -6.73
N GLU A 404 -24.59 -13.77 -6.40
CA GLU A 404 -25.18 -13.15 -5.21
C GLU A 404 -24.65 -13.78 -3.93
N ALA A 405 -24.53 -15.11 -3.88
CA ALA A 405 -24.02 -15.83 -2.73
C ALA A 405 -22.53 -15.52 -2.49
N LYS A 406 -21.73 -15.43 -3.56
CA LYS A 406 -20.31 -15.01 -3.49
C LYS A 406 -20.19 -13.58 -2.98
N LYS A 407 -21.04 -12.67 -3.48
CA LYS A 407 -21.05 -11.28 -3.04
C LYS A 407 -21.38 -11.15 -1.56
N GLU A 408 -22.37 -11.92 -1.07
CA GLU A 408 -22.72 -11.93 0.35
C GLU A 408 -21.59 -12.50 1.23
N LEU A 409 -20.93 -13.59 0.81
CA LEU A 409 -19.76 -14.10 1.52
C LEU A 409 -18.63 -13.08 1.53
N TRP A 410 -18.28 -12.46 0.39
CA TRP A 410 -17.18 -11.49 0.36
C TRP A 410 -17.48 -10.18 1.06
N LYS A 411 -18.75 -9.80 1.17
CA LYS A 411 -19.17 -8.61 1.92
C LYS A 411 -18.67 -8.63 3.36
N VAL A 412 -18.70 -9.81 4.00
CA VAL A 412 -18.19 -10.07 5.36
C VAL A 412 -16.76 -9.56 5.52
N ARG A 413 -15.85 -9.93 4.60
CA ARG A 413 -14.44 -9.53 4.65
C ARG A 413 -14.22 -8.08 4.22
N LYS A 414 -14.92 -7.60 3.19
CA LYS A 414 -14.74 -6.24 2.65
C LYS A 414 -15.12 -5.16 3.65
N GLU A 415 -16.07 -5.45 4.53
CA GLU A 415 -16.56 -4.53 5.56
C GLU A 415 -15.88 -4.73 6.92
N ALA A 416 -14.93 -5.65 7.05
CA ALA A 416 -14.33 -6.05 8.34
C ALA A 416 -13.78 -4.87 9.15
N LEU A 417 -13.07 -3.92 8.50
CA LEU A 417 -12.57 -2.71 9.18
C LEU A 417 -13.73 -1.84 9.70
N TRP A 418 -14.75 -1.60 8.88
CA TRP A 418 -15.91 -0.80 9.26
C TRP A 418 -16.75 -1.47 10.34
N ALA A 419 -16.80 -2.80 10.35
CA ALA A 419 -17.46 -3.58 11.38
C ALA A 419 -16.81 -3.37 12.76
N CYS A 420 -15.48 -3.15 12.82
CA CYS A 420 -14.80 -2.81 14.07
C CYS A 420 -15.29 -1.48 14.63
N PHE A 421 -15.39 -0.45 13.79
CA PHE A 421 -15.92 0.86 14.19
C PHE A 421 -17.41 0.82 14.54
N ALA A 422 -18.19 -0.05 13.89
CA ALA A 422 -19.60 -0.22 14.21
C ALA A 422 -19.82 -0.91 15.57
N MET A 423 -18.90 -1.79 15.97
CA MET A 423 -18.93 -2.48 17.26
C MET A 423 -18.71 -1.51 18.42
N GLU A 424 -17.79 -0.54 18.27
CA GLU A 424 -17.49 0.47 19.30
C GLU A 424 -17.41 1.90 18.69
N PRO A 425 -18.56 2.56 18.43
CA PRO A 425 -18.61 3.81 17.66
C PRO A 425 -17.92 5.03 18.29
N ASN A 426 -17.59 4.96 19.58
CA ASN A 426 -16.98 6.06 20.34
C ASN A 426 -15.46 5.91 20.51
N LEU A 427 -14.87 4.81 20.01
CA LEU A 427 -13.44 4.53 20.17
C LEU A 427 -12.65 4.95 18.92
N GLU A 428 -11.37 5.28 19.13
CA GLU A 428 -10.38 5.38 18.04
C GLU A 428 -9.79 3.97 17.77
N ALA A 429 -9.18 3.79 16.60
CA ALA A 429 -8.54 2.54 16.22
C ALA A 429 -7.05 2.73 15.93
N MET A 430 -6.21 1.93 16.59
CA MET A 430 -4.84 1.69 16.16
C MET A 430 -4.85 0.49 15.22
N ILE A 431 -4.80 0.77 13.93
CA ILE A 431 -4.67 -0.24 12.88
C ILE A 431 -3.17 -0.50 12.70
N SER A 432 -2.77 -1.76 12.78
CA SER A 432 -1.39 -2.16 12.55
C SER A 432 -1.34 -3.41 11.69
N ASP A 433 -0.28 -3.49 10.89
CA ASP A 433 0.06 -4.63 10.05
C ASP A 433 1.52 -5.05 10.23
N VAL A 434 1.77 -6.34 10.05
CA VAL A 434 3.11 -6.92 9.93
C VAL A 434 3.04 -8.05 8.93
N CYS A 435 4.18 -8.46 8.38
CA CYS A 435 4.23 -9.63 7.50
C CYS A 435 5.42 -10.51 7.88
N VAL A 436 5.25 -11.82 7.79
CA VAL A 436 6.30 -12.80 8.08
C VAL A 436 6.40 -13.80 6.93
N PRO A 437 7.53 -14.51 6.78
CA PRO A 437 7.57 -15.70 5.95
C PRO A 437 6.40 -16.61 6.28
N LEU A 438 5.73 -17.15 5.25
CA LEU A 438 4.46 -17.86 5.41
C LEU A 438 4.52 -18.98 6.47
N SER A 439 5.67 -19.66 6.59
CA SER A 439 5.91 -20.70 7.61
C SER A 439 5.77 -20.22 9.06
N HIS A 440 5.91 -18.93 9.32
CA HIS A 440 5.84 -18.33 10.65
C HIS A 440 4.50 -17.66 10.95
N LEU A 441 3.55 -17.64 9.99
CA LEU A 441 2.25 -16.97 10.17
C LEU A 441 1.49 -17.52 11.38
N GLY A 442 1.37 -18.85 11.50
CA GLY A 442 0.66 -19.49 12.62
C GLY A 442 1.27 -19.14 13.98
N ASP A 443 2.61 -19.10 14.07
CA ASP A 443 3.33 -18.76 15.30
C ASP A 443 3.14 -17.28 15.68
N LEU A 444 3.24 -16.38 14.69
CA LEU A 444 3.01 -14.96 14.92
C LEU A 444 1.59 -14.70 15.41
N ILE A 445 0.58 -15.21 14.70
CA ILE A 445 -0.83 -15.00 15.07
C ILE A 445 -1.10 -15.56 16.46
N SER A 446 -0.60 -16.76 16.78
CA SER A 446 -0.81 -17.38 18.10
C SER A 446 -0.19 -16.56 19.23
N ARG A 447 1.05 -16.07 19.04
CA ARG A 447 1.74 -15.22 20.01
C ARG A 447 1.00 -13.89 20.22
N SER A 448 0.60 -13.24 19.12
CA SER A 448 -0.13 -11.97 19.15
C SER A 448 -1.49 -12.15 19.81
N LYS A 449 -2.27 -13.16 19.41
CA LYS A 449 -3.62 -13.39 19.93
C LYS A 449 -3.62 -13.60 21.45
N LYS A 450 -2.61 -14.29 22.00
CA LYS A 450 -2.46 -14.45 23.45
C LYS A 450 -2.31 -13.11 24.18
N GLU A 451 -1.54 -12.18 23.63
CA GLU A 451 -1.36 -10.84 24.22
C GLU A 451 -2.60 -9.97 24.02
N LEU A 452 -3.23 -10.05 22.85
CA LEU A 452 -4.47 -9.32 22.55
C LEU A 452 -5.61 -9.77 23.48
N ASP A 453 -5.78 -11.07 23.71
CA ASP A 453 -6.82 -11.63 24.58
C ASP A 453 -6.59 -11.35 26.06
N ALA A 454 -5.34 -11.15 26.47
CA ALA A 454 -4.98 -10.76 27.83
C ALA A 454 -5.20 -9.26 28.07
N SER A 455 -5.37 -8.46 27.02
CA SER A 455 -5.58 -7.02 27.10
C SER A 455 -7.02 -6.68 27.47
N PRO A 456 -7.27 -5.57 28.20
CA PRO A 456 -8.62 -5.06 28.40
C PRO A 456 -9.23 -4.40 27.15
N LEU A 457 -8.42 -4.16 26.10
CA LEU A 457 -8.87 -3.52 24.86
C LEU A 457 -9.55 -4.51 23.92
N VAL A 458 -10.53 -4.03 23.16
CA VAL A 458 -11.14 -4.83 22.11
C VAL A 458 -10.21 -4.85 20.90
N CYS A 459 -9.70 -6.04 20.58
CA CYS A 459 -8.77 -6.25 19.49
C CYS A 459 -9.36 -7.25 18.51
N THR A 460 -9.33 -6.92 17.22
CA THR A 460 -9.70 -7.87 16.16
C THR A 460 -8.47 -8.29 15.37
N VAL A 461 -8.55 -9.48 14.77
CA VAL A 461 -7.51 -10.01 13.88
C VAL A 461 -8.08 -10.27 12.50
N ILE A 462 -7.35 -9.80 11.50
CA ILE A 462 -7.57 -10.09 10.09
C ILE A 462 -6.22 -10.45 9.48
N ALA A 463 -6.12 -11.42 8.58
CA ALA A 463 -4.88 -11.66 7.85
C ALA A 463 -5.14 -11.96 6.38
N HIS A 464 -4.26 -11.43 5.53
CA HIS A 464 -4.00 -12.00 4.20
C HIS A 464 -3.14 -13.26 4.41
N ALA A 465 -3.80 -14.35 4.81
CA ALA A 465 -3.12 -15.56 5.25
C ALA A 465 -2.38 -16.28 4.11
N GLY A 466 -2.69 -15.95 2.86
CA GLY A 466 -2.03 -16.52 1.68
C GLY A 466 -0.60 -16.02 1.45
N ASP A 467 -0.26 -14.83 1.94
CA ASP A 467 1.06 -14.21 1.76
C ASP A 467 1.75 -13.82 3.08
N GLY A 468 1.15 -14.15 4.22
CA GLY A 468 1.76 -14.02 5.54
C GLY A 468 1.56 -12.65 6.20
N ASN A 469 0.67 -11.80 5.64
CA ASN A 469 0.40 -10.48 6.18
C ASN A 469 -0.72 -10.52 7.22
N PHE A 470 -0.36 -10.16 8.46
CA PHE A 470 -1.23 -10.14 9.63
C PHE A 470 -1.59 -8.70 10.00
N HIS A 471 -2.87 -8.46 10.24
CA HIS A 471 -3.43 -7.19 10.67
C HIS A 471 -4.16 -7.32 11.99
N THR A 472 -4.19 -6.21 12.72
CA THR A 472 -5.04 -6.06 13.88
C THR A 472 -5.66 -4.67 13.92
N VAL A 473 -6.87 -4.60 14.48
CA VAL A 473 -7.52 -3.34 14.83
C VAL A 473 -7.66 -3.32 16.34
N ILE A 474 -6.89 -2.44 16.99
CA ILE A 474 -6.94 -2.25 18.44
C ILE A 474 -7.81 -1.04 18.73
N LEU A 475 -8.98 -1.26 19.32
CA LEU A 475 -9.92 -0.21 19.65
C LEU A 475 -9.61 0.35 21.04
N PHE A 476 -9.46 1.68 21.14
CA PHE A 476 -9.07 2.34 22.37
C PHE A 476 -9.81 3.67 22.56
N ASP A 477 -9.97 4.07 23.82
CA ASP A 477 -10.57 5.37 24.15
C ASP A 477 -9.46 6.43 24.14
N PRO A 478 -9.48 7.41 23.22
CA PRO A 478 -8.42 8.41 23.13
C PRO A 478 -8.40 9.39 24.32
N SER A 479 -9.46 9.44 25.13
CA SER A 479 -9.49 10.23 26.37
C SER A 479 -8.78 9.54 27.54
N GLN A 480 -8.51 8.23 27.42
CA GLN A 480 -7.87 7.41 28.44
C GLN A 480 -6.44 7.08 28.04
N GLU A 481 -5.49 7.76 28.67
CA GLU A 481 -4.06 7.62 28.38
C GLU A 481 -3.55 6.18 28.54
N GLU A 482 -4.07 5.42 29.51
CA GLU A 482 -3.68 4.01 29.72
C GLU A 482 -4.16 3.11 28.56
N HIS A 483 -5.33 3.37 27.97
CA HIS A 483 -5.81 2.62 26.80
C HIS A 483 -4.88 2.85 25.61
N ARG A 484 -4.46 4.11 25.38
CA ARG A 484 -3.52 4.45 24.31
C ARG A 484 -2.16 3.76 24.51
N ARG A 485 -1.61 3.77 25.73
CA ARG A 485 -0.35 3.10 26.05
C ARG A 485 -0.42 1.60 25.85
N GLU A 486 -1.54 0.98 26.21
CA GLU A 486 -1.73 -0.45 26.01
C GLU A 486 -1.83 -0.79 24.52
N ALA A 487 -2.53 0.00 23.72
CA ALA A 487 -2.57 -0.18 22.26
C ALA A 487 -1.16 -0.05 21.64
N GLU A 488 -0.36 0.93 22.08
CA GLU A 488 1.02 1.09 21.65
C GLU A 488 1.91 -0.10 22.06
N ARG A 489 1.75 -0.62 23.28
CA ARG A 489 2.47 -1.80 23.78
C ARG A 489 2.17 -3.03 22.93
N LEU A 490 0.90 -3.27 22.63
CA LEU A 490 0.45 -4.38 21.78
C LEU A 490 1.03 -4.26 20.38
N ASN A 491 0.89 -3.09 19.74
CA ASN A 491 1.48 -2.83 18.43
C ASN A 491 2.99 -3.07 18.41
N GLN A 492 3.70 -2.55 19.41
CA GLN A 492 5.13 -2.76 19.55
C GLN A 492 5.50 -4.24 19.72
N PHE A 493 4.75 -4.98 20.55
CA PHE A 493 4.95 -6.41 20.71
C PHE A 493 4.83 -7.15 19.38
N MET A 494 3.79 -6.87 18.60
CA MET A 494 3.54 -7.55 17.32
C MET A 494 4.63 -7.26 16.29
N VAL A 495 5.10 -6.00 16.23
CA VAL A 495 6.22 -5.62 15.36
C VAL A 495 7.48 -6.39 15.74
N HIS A 496 7.92 -6.35 17.00
CA HIS A 496 9.12 -7.09 17.41
C HIS A 496 8.95 -8.62 17.28
N ALA A 497 7.74 -9.14 17.49
CA ALA A 497 7.44 -10.54 17.27
C ALA A 497 7.62 -10.92 15.79
N ALA A 498 7.12 -10.11 14.85
CA ALA A 498 7.33 -10.33 13.42
C ALA A 498 8.80 -10.23 13.04
N LEU A 499 9.52 -9.20 13.49
CA LEU A 499 10.96 -9.04 13.22
C LEU A 499 11.78 -10.23 13.76
N SER A 500 11.42 -10.76 14.94
CA SER A 500 12.06 -11.97 15.52
C SER A 500 11.83 -13.24 14.68
N LEU A 501 10.86 -13.21 13.76
CA LEU A 501 10.48 -14.31 12.87
C LEU A 501 10.86 -14.01 11.41
N GLU A 502 11.91 -13.20 11.20
CA GLU A 502 12.40 -12.79 9.88
C GLU A 502 11.35 -12.02 9.04
N GLY A 503 10.38 -11.40 9.72
CA GLY A 503 9.33 -10.59 9.11
C GLY A 503 9.69 -9.12 8.95
N THR A 504 8.68 -8.32 8.66
CA THR A 504 8.72 -6.86 8.46
C THR A 504 7.79 -6.17 9.45
N CYS A 505 8.18 -4.96 9.88
CA CYS A 505 7.36 -4.08 10.71
C CYS A 505 6.12 -3.54 10.00
N THR A 506 6.03 -3.67 8.68
CA THR A 506 4.89 -3.23 7.85
C THR A 506 4.74 -4.14 6.63
N GLY A 507 3.55 -4.69 6.43
CA GLY A 507 3.25 -5.54 5.27
C GLY A 507 2.91 -4.70 4.04
N GLU A 508 2.02 -3.73 4.21
CA GLU A 508 1.38 -3.00 3.13
C GLU A 508 1.01 -1.53 3.44
N HIS A 509 1.00 -1.13 4.71
CA HIS A 509 0.55 0.21 5.09
C HIS A 509 1.63 1.29 4.92
N GLY A 510 2.87 0.88 4.65
CA GLY A 510 4.03 1.77 4.61
C GLY A 510 4.58 2.05 6.00
N VAL A 511 5.48 3.01 6.10
CA VAL A 511 6.17 3.37 7.33
C VAL A 511 5.70 4.73 7.84
N GLY A 512 5.54 5.70 6.93
CA GLY A 512 5.17 7.08 7.23
C GLY A 512 6.02 7.68 8.34
N THR A 513 5.35 8.28 9.32
CA THR A 513 5.96 8.73 10.58
C THR A 513 5.90 7.66 11.66
N GLY A 514 4.90 6.77 11.61
CA GLY A 514 4.52 5.87 12.70
C GLY A 514 5.52 4.75 12.96
N LYS A 515 6.06 4.15 11.90
CA LYS A 515 6.89 2.94 11.98
C LYS A 515 8.38 3.19 11.78
N MET A 516 8.81 4.44 11.55
CA MET A 516 10.22 4.77 11.32
C MET A 516 11.14 4.23 12.43
N LYS A 517 10.66 4.22 13.67
CA LYS A 517 11.39 3.73 14.85
C LYS A 517 11.82 2.26 14.76
N TYR A 518 11.15 1.44 13.93
CA TYR A 518 11.46 0.02 13.77
C TYR A 518 12.46 -0.27 12.64
N LEU A 519 12.68 0.69 11.74
CA LEU A 519 13.46 0.43 10.52
C LEU A 519 14.94 0.13 10.77
N GLU A 520 15.53 0.62 11.86
CA GLU A 520 16.92 0.28 12.17
C GLU A 520 17.05 -1.18 12.62
N GLU A 521 16.06 -1.69 13.35
CA GLU A 521 16.02 -3.10 13.76
C GLU A 521 15.79 -4.02 12.56
N GLU A 522 14.89 -3.64 11.66
CA GLU A 522 14.57 -4.43 10.46
C GLU A 522 15.69 -4.41 9.41
N LEU A 523 16.17 -3.22 9.02
CA LEU A 523 17.06 -3.06 7.87
C LEU A 523 18.53 -2.87 8.25
N GLY A 524 18.80 -2.53 9.51
CA GLY A 524 20.13 -2.13 9.96
C GLY A 524 20.51 -0.69 9.59
N VAL A 525 21.45 -0.12 10.33
CA VAL A 525 21.89 1.27 10.17
C VAL A 525 22.47 1.58 8.78
N GLU A 526 23.16 0.62 8.14
CA GLU A 526 23.78 0.84 6.84
C GLU A 526 22.76 0.99 5.70
N ALA A 527 21.65 0.25 5.77
CA ALA A 527 20.54 0.43 4.83
C ALA A 527 19.92 1.83 4.99
N LEU A 528 19.69 2.27 6.23
CA LEU A 528 19.16 3.61 6.51
C LEU A 528 20.09 4.73 6.05
N ARG A 529 21.40 4.60 6.28
CA ARG A 529 22.40 5.55 5.77
C ARG A 529 22.38 5.61 4.25
N THR A 530 22.21 4.46 3.59
CA THR A 530 22.11 4.38 2.13
C THR A 530 20.83 5.06 1.63
N MET A 531 19.68 4.80 2.26
CA MET A 531 18.43 5.50 1.97
C MET A 531 18.57 7.02 2.13
N LYS A 532 19.23 7.47 3.20
CA LYS A 532 19.52 8.89 3.43
C LYS A 532 20.41 9.48 2.34
N LYS A 533 21.46 8.77 1.89
CA LYS A 533 22.30 9.21 0.76
C LYS A 533 21.50 9.36 -0.52
N ILE A 534 20.64 8.41 -0.85
CA ILE A 534 19.75 8.50 -2.03
C ILE A 534 18.85 9.73 -1.91
N LYS A 535 18.15 9.87 -0.77
CA LYS A 535 17.27 11.01 -0.49
C LYS A 535 18.00 12.34 -0.66
N SER A 536 19.19 12.49 -0.11
CA SER A 536 19.91 13.76 -0.14
C SER A 536 20.52 14.10 -1.50
N VAL A 537 20.74 13.12 -2.37
CA VAL A 537 21.11 13.38 -3.76
C VAL A 537 19.89 13.83 -4.58
N LEU A 538 18.73 13.18 -4.37
CA LEU A 538 17.50 13.50 -5.12
C LEU A 538 16.75 14.73 -4.59
N ASP A 539 16.95 15.07 -3.31
CA ASP A 539 16.32 16.17 -2.61
C ASP A 539 17.31 16.83 -1.62
N PRO A 540 18.27 17.62 -2.12
CA PRO A 540 19.32 18.23 -1.30
C PRO A 540 18.80 19.27 -0.31
N ASN A 541 17.63 19.88 -0.57
CA ASN A 541 17.00 20.85 0.33
C ASN A 541 16.01 20.20 1.30
N ASN A 542 15.85 18.87 1.25
CA ASN A 542 14.93 18.10 2.09
C ASN A 542 13.48 18.63 2.07
N ILE A 543 13.00 19.05 0.90
CA ILE A 543 11.65 19.58 0.72
C ILE A 543 10.60 18.48 0.48
N MET A 544 10.99 17.31 -0.02
CA MET A 544 10.06 16.23 -0.41
C MET A 544 9.61 15.40 0.79
N ASN A 545 8.38 15.62 1.24
CA ASN A 545 7.73 14.94 2.35
C ASN A 545 8.63 14.70 3.59
N PRO A 546 9.23 15.76 4.18
CA PRO A 546 10.19 15.60 5.27
C PRO A 546 9.55 15.00 6.53
N GLY A 547 10.37 14.27 7.29
CA GLY A 547 10.00 13.63 8.55
C GLY A 547 9.42 12.22 8.42
N LYS A 548 9.50 11.60 7.24
CA LYS A 548 9.01 10.23 6.94
C LYS A 548 10.15 9.37 6.42
N LEU A 549 10.01 8.05 6.52
CA LEU A 549 10.96 6.99 6.11
C LEU A 549 12.36 7.00 6.74
N ILE A 550 12.98 8.16 6.95
CA ILE A 550 14.36 8.26 7.44
C ILE A 550 14.32 8.71 8.90
N PRO A 551 14.69 7.84 9.85
CA PRO A 551 14.74 8.20 11.26
C PRO A 551 15.72 9.36 11.51
N PRO A 552 15.36 10.38 12.31
CA PRO A 552 16.19 11.56 12.52
C PRO A 552 17.57 11.30 13.16
N HIS A 553 17.75 10.17 13.86
CA HIS A 553 19.04 9.78 14.43
C HIS A 553 20.04 9.21 13.41
N VAL A 554 19.61 8.96 12.17
CA VAL A 554 20.48 8.45 11.11
C VAL A 554 21.32 9.60 10.55
N CYS A 555 22.63 9.58 10.80
CA CYS A 555 23.60 10.56 10.28
C CYS A 555 24.40 10.01 9.09
N PHE A 556 25.07 10.90 8.35
CA PHE A 556 25.85 10.55 7.15
C PHE A 556 27.11 9.74 7.45
#